data_AF-X0UZE0-F1
#
_entry.id   AF-X0UZE0-F1
#
_cell.length_a   1.000
_cell.length_b   1.000
_cell.length_c   1.000
_cell.angle_alpha   90.00
_cell.angle_beta   90.00
_cell.angle_gamma   90.00
#
_symmetry.space_group_name_H-M   'P 1'
#
loop_
_entity.id
_entity.type
_entity.pdbx_description
1 polymer ?
#
loop_
_entity_poly.entity_id
_entity_poly.type
_entity_poly.pdbx_seq_one_letter_code
_entity_poly.pdbx_strand_id
1 'polypeptide(L)'
;PLPLLAFQLLHYTLTGLIGAFTKDLLKNRKFLRNKNDFYTISMMIILGFLGAIITISFQVFASLVDVLLYFGTIEEFGPYFLTGIPFTIIHIIGNTLGFIFILPGLIQLVQKMVY
;
A
#
# COMPACT_ATOMS: atom_id res chain seq x y z
N PRO A 1 17.71 9.25 4.84
CA PRO A 1 17.66 10.66 5.26
C PRO A 1 16.34 10.93 6.02
N LEU A 2 16.34 11.82 7.01
CA LEU A 2 15.18 12.16 7.85
C LEU A 2 13.85 12.40 7.08
N PRO A 3 13.85 13.07 5.91
CA PRO A 3 12.63 13.33 5.16
C PRO A 3 11.92 12.07 4.65
N LEU A 4 12.68 11.08 4.19
CA LEU A 4 12.13 9.81 3.68
C LEU A 4 11.51 8.98 4.81
N LEU A 5 12.18 8.95 5.97
CA LEU A 5 11.69 8.23 7.16
C LEU A 5 10.41 8.87 7.72
N ALA A 6 10.35 10.21 7.76
CA ALA A 6 9.15 10.93 8.15
C ALA A 6 8.00 10.66 7.17
N PHE A 7 8.25 10.69 5.86
CA PHE A 7 7.26 10.37 4.84
C PHE A 7 6.75 8.93 4.97
N GLN A 8 7.64 7.96 5.18
CA GLN A 8 7.28 6.56 5.38
C GLN A 8 6.41 6.37 6.63
N LEU A 9 6.79 6.97 7.77
CA LEU A 9 5.98 6.91 8.99
C LEU A 9 4.60 7.50 8.76
N LEU A 10 4.51 8.66 8.13
CA LEU A 10 3.23 9.31 7.84
C LEU A 10 2.37 8.42 6.91
N HIS A 11 2.99 7.86 5.88
CA HIS A 11 2.32 6.96 4.92
C HIS A 11 1.79 5.68 5.59
N TYR A 12 2.60 4.99 6.40
CA TYR A 12 2.17 3.77 7.08
C TYR A 12 1.11 4.06 8.15
N THR A 13 1.22 5.19 8.86
CA THR A 13 0.23 5.60 9.87
C THR A 13 -1.11 5.92 9.20
N LEU A 14 -1.11 6.67 8.10
CA LEU A 14 -2.31 6.97 7.31
C LEU A 14 -2.93 5.71 6.72
N THR A 15 -2.12 4.80 6.19
CA THR A 15 -2.59 3.52 5.64
C THR A 15 -3.27 2.67 6.73
N GLY A 16 -2.69 2.60 7.93
CA GLY A 16 -3.31 1.95 9.09
C GLY A 16 -4.62 2.62 9.50
N LEU A 17 -4.68 3.95 9.48
CA LEU A 17 -5.88 4.74 9.79
C LEU A 17 -7.01 4.49 8.78
N ILE A 18 -6.70 4.50 7.48
CA ILE A 18 -7.65 4.16 6.42
C ILE A 18 -8.14 2.72 6.59
N GLY A 19 -7.25 1.77 6.91
CA GLY A 19 -7.61 0.40 7.24
C GLY A 19 -8.57 0.30 8.44
N ALA A 20 -8.33 1.10 9.48
CA ALA A 20 -9.20 1.16 10.65
C ALA A 20 -10.59 1.74 10.32
N PHE A 21 -10.67 2.83 9.55
CA PHE A 21 -11.95 3.42 9.14
C PHE A 21 -12.72 2.55 8.16
N THR A 22 -12.03 1.87 7.26
CA THR A 22 -12.67 0.94 6.31
C THR A 22 -13.10 -0.36 6.98
N LYS A 23 -12.57 -0.73 8.15
CA LYS A 23 -12.99 -1.92 8.92
C LYS A 23 -14.50 -1.94 9.16
N ASP A 24 -15.07 -0.84 9.64
CA ASP A 24 -16.51 -0.77 9.95
C ASP A 24 -17.36 -0.72 8.68
N LEU A 25 -16.85 -0.12 7.61
CA LEU A 25 -17.48 -0.13 6.29
C LEU A 25 -17.53 -1.54 5.68
N LEU A 26 -16.45 -2.31 5.83
CA LEU A 26 -16.33 -3.69 5.34
C LEU A 26 -17.14 -4.68 6.18
N LYS A 27 -17.28 -4.42 7.49
CA LYS A 27 -18.03 -5.27 8.44
C LYS A 27 -19.52 -5.42 8.07
N ASN A 28 -20.10 -4.43 7.40
CA ASN A 28 -21.53 -4.41 7.04
C ASN A 28 -21.87 -5.02 5.67
N ARG A 29 -20.88 -5.37 4.84
CA ARG A 29 -21.12 -5.99 3.53
C ARG A 29 -21.16 -7.51 3.67
N LYS A 30 -22.37 -8.10 3.68
CA LYS A 30 -22.62 -9.57 3.62
C LYS A 30 -21.82 -10.28 2.52
N PHE A 31 -21.45 -9.57 1.45
CA PHE A 31 -20.70 -10.09 0.30
C PHE A 31 -19.24 -10.47 0.61
N LEU A 32 -18.63 -9.85 1.62
CA LEU A 32 -17.24 -10.14 2.03
C LEU A 32 -17.17 -11.19 3.15
N ARG A 33 -18.31 -11.53 3.74
CA ARG A 33 -18.41 -12.42 4.89
C ARG A 33 -18.60 -13.87 4.43
N ASN A 34 -17.63 -14.41 3.70
CA ASN A 34 -17.43 -15.85 3.75
C ASN A 34 -16.69 -16.12 5.06
N LYS A 35 -17.32 -16.87 5.95
CA LYS A 35 -17.37 -16.56 7.39
C LYS A 35 -16.03 -16.52 8.14
N ASN A 36 -14.90 -16.93 7.57
CA ASN A 36 -13.58 -16.90 8.22
C ASN A 36 -12.39 -16.85 7.24
N ASP A 37 -12.59 -16.61 5.93
CA ASP A 37 -11.49 -16.74 4.97
C ASP A 37 -11.30 -15.48 4.10
N PHE A 38 -10.17 -14.82 4.32
CA PHE A 38 -9.72 -13.68 3.53
C PHE A 38 -9.07 -14.11 2.20
N TYR A 39 -8.86 -15.41 1.96
CA TYR A 39 -8.34 -15.96 0.70
C TYR A 39 -9.42 -16.26 -0.36
N THR A 40 -10.59 -15.63 -0.26
CA THR A 40 -11.56 -15.67 -1.36
C THR A 40 -11.02 -14.86 -2.56
N ILE A 41 -11.23 -15.37 -3.78
CA ILE A 41 -10.75 -14.71 -5.02
C ILE A 41 -11.18 -13.24 -5.08
N SER A 42 -12.43 -12.94 -4.71
CA SER A 42 -12.93 -11.56 -4.67
C SER A 42 -12.15 -10.67 -3.72
N MET A 43 -11.77 -11.17 -2.55
CA MET A 43 -10.98 -10.41 -1.57
C MET A 43 -9.53 -10.26 -2.02
N MET A 44 -8.93 -11.31 -2.60
CA MET A 44 -7.58 -11.25 -3.18
C MET A 44 -7.49 -10.19 -4.28
N ILE A 45 -8.50 -10.09 -5.16
CA ILE A 45 -8.55 -9.05 -6.20
C ILE A 45 -8.63 -7.65 -5.57
N ILE A 46 -9.49 -7.45 -4.58
CA ILE A 46 -9.63 -6.16 -3.89
C ILE A 46 -8.32 -5.77 -3.21
N LEU A 47 -7.68 -6.69 -2.48
CA LEU A 47 -6.43 -6.43 -1.78
C LEU A 47 -5.28 -6.19 -2.77
N GLY A 48 -5.19 -6.95 -3.86
CA GLY A 48 -4.20 -6.71 -4.91
C GLY A 48 -4.36 -5.33 -5.55
N PHE A 49 -5.58 -4.93 -5.88
CA PHE A 49 -5.87 -3.61 -6.42
C PHE A 49 -5.50 -2.49 -5.44
N LEU A 50 -5.85 -2.66 -4.15
CA LEU A 50 -5.45 -1.72 -3.10
C LEU A 50 -3.92 -1.64 -2.98
N GLY A 51 -3.22 -2.78 -2.97
CA GLY A 51 -1.76 -2.84 -2.88
C GLY A 51 -1.08 -2.13 -4.06
N ALA A 52 -1.60 -2.32 -5.27
CA ALA A 52 -1.10 -1.65 -6.47
C ALA A 52 -1.29 -0.13 -6.38
N ILE A 53 -2.49 0.35 -6.04
CA ILE A 53 -2.78 1.79 -5.91
C ILE A 53 -1.89 2.43 -4.85
N ILE A 54 -1.84 1.84 -3.65
CA ILE A 54 -1.05 2.37 -2.54
C ILE A 54 0.42 2.46 -2.94
N THR A 55 0.94 1.44 -3.62
CA THR A 55 2.34 1.40 -4.06
C THR A 55 2.63 2.43 -5.14
N ILE A 56 1.76 2.56 -6.15
CA ILE A 56 1.92 3.55 -7.21
C ILE A 56 1.90 4.96 -6.62
N SER A 57 0.92 5.26 -5.77
CA SER A 57 0.83 6.55 -5.09
C SER A 57 2.08 6.83 -4.27
N PHE A 58 2.53 5.86 -3.48
CA PHE A 58 3.75 6.00 -2.68
C PHE A 58 4.97 6.30 -3.56
N GLN A 59 5.15 5.59 -4.67
CA GLN A 59 6.31 5.81 -5.55
C GLN A 59 6.30 7.19 -6.22
N VAL A 60 5.13 7.64 -6.69
CA VAL A 60 4.99 8.98 -7.29
C VAL A 60 5.30 10.06 -6.26
N PHE A 61 4.71 9.98 -5.06
CA PHE A 61 4.94 10.98 -4.02
C PHE A 61 6.37 10.93 -3.47
N ALA A 62 6.93 9.74 -3.24
CA ALA A 62 8.32 9.59 -2.80
C ALA A 62 9.30 10.17 -3.82
N SER A 63 9.09 9.88 -5.11
CA SER A 63 9.93 10.43 -6.18
C SER A 63 9.83 11.95 -6.26
N LEU A 64 8.63 12.50 -6.08
CA LEU A 64 8.43 13.95 -6.06
C LEU A 64 9.13 14.59 -4.85
N VAL A 65 9.01 13.98 -3.67
CA VAL A 65 9.69 14.44 -2.45
C VAL A 65 11.21 14.38 -2.62
N ASP A 66 11.76 13.28 -3.13
CA ASP A 66 13.19 13.15 -3.39
C ASP A 66 13.67 14.21 -4.38
N VAL A 67 12.95 14.42 -5.48
CA VAL A 67 13.31 15.40 -6.50
C VAL A 67 13.35 16.82 -5.92
N LEU A 68 12.32 17.21 -5.18
CA LEU A 68 12.27 18.52 -4.53
C LEU A 68 13.35 18.70 -3.46
N LEU A 69 13.73 17.63 -2.76
CA LEU A 69 14.77 17.68 -1.72
C LEU A 69 16.19 17.76 -2.28
N TYR A 70 16.49 17.01 -3.35
CA TYR A 70 17.85 16.92 -3.90
C TYR A 70 18.12 17.93 -5.00
N PHE A 71 17.15 18.20 -5.88
CA PHE A 71 17.33 19.09 -7.02
C PHE A 71 16.69 20.47 -6.82
N GLY A 72 15.75 20.61 -5.88
CA GLY A 72 15.09 21.89 -5.58
C GLY A 72 14.16 22.41 -6.69
N THR A 73 13.96 21.63 -7.77
CA THR A 73 13.10 21.97 -8.91
C THR A 73 12.26 20.77 -9.32
N ILE A 74 11.05 21.03 -9.81
CA ILE A 74 10.14 19.99 -10.32
C ILE A 74 10.51 19.51 -11.73
N GLU A 75 11.36 20.25 -12.44
CA GLU A 75 11.78 19.93 -13.82
C GLU A 75 12.50 18.58 -13.91
N GLU A 76 13.23 18.21 -12.86
CA GLU A 76 13.97 16.95 -12.77
C GLU A 76 13.06 15.74 -12.45
N PHE A 77 11.76 15.95 -12.20
CA PHE A 77 10.84 14.87 -11.84
C PHE A 77 10.68 13.85 -12.97
N GLY A 78 10.51 14.32 -14.20
CA GLY A 78 10.32 13.44 -15.36
C GLY A 78 11.51 12.49 -15.55
N PRO A 79 12.74 13.01 -15.74
CA PRO A 79 13.93 12.18 -15.86
C PRO A 79 14.14 11.24 -14.68
N TYR A 80 14.03 11.74 -13.45
CA TYR A 80 14.22 10.94 -12.24
C TYR A 80 13.21 9.78 -12.17
N PHE A 81 11.92 10.07 -12.36
CA PHE A 81 10.87 9.06 -12.30
C PHE A 81 11.01 8.00 -13.40
N LEU A 82 11.39 8.40 -14.62
CA LEU A 82 11.59 7.48 -15.75
C LEU A 82 12.76 6.52 -15.50
N THR A 83 13.87 7.00 -14.91
CA THR A 83 15.00 6.11 -14.55
C THR A 83 14.62 5.08 -13.49
N GLY A 84 13.65 5.41 -12.63
CA GLY A 84 13.14 4.53 -11.58
C GLY A 84 12.11 3.48 -12.05
N ILE A 85 11.65 3.49 -13.30
CA ILE A 85 10.59 2.59 -13.78
C ILE A 85 10.87 1.10 -13.49
N PRO A 86 12.06 0.54 -13.78
CA PRO A 86 12.31 -0.88 -13.52
C PRO A 86 12.14 -1.24 -12.04
N PHE A 87 12.66 -0.41 -11.13
CA PHE A 87 12.50 -0.59 -9.69
C PHE A 87 11.05 -0.42 -9.24
N THR A 88 10.35 0.57 -9.79
CA THR A 88 8.93 0.80 -9.52
C THR A 88 8.08 -0.40 -9.93
N ILE A 89 8.33 -1.01 -11.09
CA ILE A 89 7.61 -2.22 -11.53
C ILE A 89 7.82 -3.37 -10.54
N ILE A 90 9.07 -3.64 -10.15
CA ILE A 90 9.39 -4.71 -9.19
C ILE A 90 8.67 -4.46 -7.85
N HIS A 91 8.67 -3.20 -7.36
CA HIS A 91 7.95 -2.86 -6.13
C HIS A 91 6.44 -3.01 -6.27
N ILE A 92 5.83 -2.57 -7.37
CA ILE A 92 4.39 -2.73 -7.59
C ILE A 92 4.03 -4.21 -7.58
N ILE A 93 4.77 -5.05 -8.30
CA ILE A 93 4.53 -6.49 -8.33
C ILE A 93 4.69 -7.08 -6.93
N GLY A 94 5.82 -6.82 -6.27
CA GLY A 94 6.13 -7.36 -4.94
C GLY A 94 5.08 -6.98 -3.89
N ASN A 95 4.70 -5.71 -3.82
CA ASN A 95 3.68 -5.25 -2.88
C ASN A 95 2.29 -5.77 -3.24
N THR A 96 1.92 -5.82 -4.53
CA THR A 96 0.63 -6.40 -4.96
C THR A 96 0.53 -7.86 -4.53
N LEU A 97 1.58 -8.65 -4.75
CA LEU A 97 1.65 -10.04 -4.30
C LEU A 97 1.62 -10.15 -2.77
N GLY A 98 2.30 -9.26 -2.05
CA GLY A 98 2.23 -9.19 -0.59
C GLY A 98 0.81 -8.92 -0.08
N PHE A 99 0.09 -8.01 -0.71
CA PHE A 99 -1.31 -7.73 -0.38
C PHE A 99 -2.24 -8.90 -0.73
N ILE A 100 -1.96 -9.65 -1.79
CA ILE A 100 -2.76 -10.81 -2.20
C ILE A 100 -2.51 -12.02 -1.28
N PHE A 101 -1.26 -12.32 -0.94
CA PHE A 101 -0.90 -13.59 -0.31
C PHE A 101 -0.55 -13.47 1.18
N ILE A 102 0.03 -12.35 1.62
CA ILE A 102 0.54 -12.18 2.98
C ILE A 102 -0.48 -11.47 3.86
N LEU A 103 -1.07 -10.37 3.36
CA LEU A 103 -2.00 -9.55 4.13
C LEU A 103 -3.24 -10.30 4.65
N PRO A 104 -3.90 -11.19 3.87
CA PRO A 104 -4.98 -12.03 4.39
C PRO A 104 -4.56 -12.85 5.61
N GLY A 105 -3.39 -13.50 5.54
CA GLY A 105 -2.83 -14.30 6.63
C GLY A 105 -2.49 -13.46 7.85
N LEU A 106 -1.91 -12.27 7.66
CA LEU A 106 -1.62 -11.34 8.75
C LEU A 106 -2.89 -10.85 9.45
N ILE A 107 -3.95 -10.53 8.70
CA ILE A 107 -5.23 -10.12 9.28
C ILE A 107 -5.80 -11.25 10.15
N GLN A 108 -5.77 -12.49 9.67
CA GLN A 108 -6.24 -13.65 10.44
C GLN A 108 -5.40 -13.89 11.70
N LEU A 109 -4.08 -13.74 11.61
CA LEU A 109 -3.16 -13.88 12.74
C LEU A 109 -3.45 -12.82 13.81
N VAL A 110 -3.57 -11.55 13.43
CA VAL A 110 -3.89 -10.45 14.35
C VAL A 110 -5.26 -10.66 14.99
N GLN A 111 -6.26 -11.11 14.24
CA GLN A 111 -7.59 -11.41 14.79
C GLN A 111 -7.53 -12.49 15.88
N LYS A 112 -6.71 -13.55 15.70
CA LYS A 112 -6.51 -14.62 16.70
C LYS A 112 -5.67 -14.21 17.91
N MET A 113 -4.89 -13.14 17.81
CA MET A 113 -4.10 -12.63 18.95
C MET A 113 -4.91 -11.65 19.81
N VAL A 114 -5.87 -10.96 19.20
CA VAL A 114 -6.71 -9.94 19.87
C VAL A 114 -8.00 -10.54 20.46
N TYR A 115 -8.49 -11.65 19.91
CA TYR A 115 -9.64 -12.43 20.40
C TYR A 115 -9.22 -13.82 20.81
#